data_AF-Q9RSF4-F1
#
_entry.id   AF-Q9RSF4-F1
#
_cell.length_a   1.000
_cell.length_b   1.000
_cell.length_c   1.000
_cell.angle_alpha   90.00
_cell.angle_beta   90.00
_cell.angle_gamma   90.00
#
_symmetry.space_group_name_H-M   'P 1'
#
loop_
_entity.id
_entity.type
_entity.pdbx_description
1 polymer ?
#
loop_
_entity_poly.entity_id
_entity_poly.type
_entity_poly.pdbx_seq_one_letter_code
_entity_poly.pdbx_strand_id
1 'polypeptide(L)'
;MPASAPTGLGSFALPGQLGFDPWLMTDPNNVAALKRDPGVVKVIRDMWALDPQPAVSLRWWADIQAAERRGDVRYARGPGGRLVGYYFCAPYAAIYEAVRPIVVGDTAIRAGQSFTIECAPEGTRVGYPFKREVVTGDFQAAALDYCDPDAPPPHDE
;
A
#
# COMPACT_ATOMS: atom_id res chain seq x y z
N MET A 1 -10.39 30.84 -8.81
CA MET A 1 -11.15 29.89 -7.97
C MET A 1 -10.13 29.15 -7.12
N PRO A 2 -10.15 29.23 -5.77
CA PRO A 2 -9.25 28.41 -4.98
C PRO A 2 -9.77 26.97 -4.94
N ALA A 3 -8.88 26.02 -5.21
CA ALA A 3 -9.12 24.60 -5.09
C ALA A 3 -9.51 24.26 -3.64
N SER A 4 -10.62 23.55 -3.47
CA SER A 4 -11.04 23.00 -2.18
C SER A 4 -9.93 22.11 -1.62
N ALA A 5 -9.49 22.40 -0.40
CA ALA A 5 -8.63 21.51 0.36
C ALA A 5 -9.35 20.16 0.57
N PRO A 6 -8.67 19.01 0.45
CA PRO A 6 -9.29 17.73 0.74
C PRO A 6 -9.65 17.67 2.22
N THR A 7 -10.94 17.45 2.48
CA THR A 7 -11.55 17.23 3.79
C THR A 7 -10.82 16.09 4.49
N GLY A 8 -10.06 16.44 5.54
CA GLY A 8 -9.24 15.50 6.31
C GLY A 8 -10.08 14.38 6.90
N LEU A 9 -9.79 13.16 6.47
CA LEU A 9 -10.12 11.96 7.24
C LEU A 9 -9.19 11.90 8.43
N GLY A 10 -9.71 11.37 9.55
CA GLY A 10 -9.05 11.35 10.85
C GLY A 10 -7.56 11.03 10.76
N SER A 11 -6.74 11.85 11.41
CA SER A 11 -5.30 11.65 11.44
C SER A 11 -4.98 10.25 11.96
N PHE A 12 -4.38 9.40 11.13
CA PHE A 12 -3.80 8.17 11.62
C PHE A 12 -2.71 8.51 12.65
N ALA A 13 -2.61 7.71 13.71
CA ALA A 13 -1.46 7.75 14.60
C ALA A 13 -0.19 7.43 13.79
N LEU A 14 0.92 8.12 14.08
CA LEU A 14 2.21 7.86 13.44
C LEU A 14 2.92 6.69 14.12
N PRO A 15 3.89 6.02 13.45
CA PRO A 15 4.78 5.06 14.10
C PRO A 15 5.36 5.62 15.41
N GLY A 16 5.26 4.83 16.49
CA GLY A 16 5.69 5.23 17.84
C GLY A 16 4.66 6.00 18.67
N GLN A 17 3.52 6.40 18.09
CA GLN A 17 2.41 7.01 18.83
C GLN A 17 1.44 5.97 19.39
N LEU A 18 0.77 6.31 20.50
CA LEU A 18 -0.28 5.47 21.06
C LEU A 18 -1.41 5.28 20.05
N GLY A 19 -1.85 4.03 19.85
CA GLY A 19 -2.94 3.69 18.93
C GLY A 19 -2.51 3.48 17.47
N PHE A 20 -1.20 3.52 17.17
CA PHE A 20 -0.69 3.14 15.86
C PHE A 20 -0.87 1.64 15.61
N ASP A 21 -1.53 1.29 14.50
CA ASP A 21 -1.62 -0.09 14.00
C ASP A 21 -0.68 -0.27 12.81
N PRO A 22 0.42 -1.05 12.93
CA PRO A 22 1.36 -1.24 11.84
C PRO A 22 0.77 -2.01 10.64
N TRP A 23 -0.41 -2.63 10.79
CA TRP A 23 -1.08 -3.41 9.76
C TRP A 23 -2.18 -2.64 9.04
N LEU A 24 -2.35 -1.35 9.35
CA LEU A 24 -3.50 -0.57 8.86
C LEU A 24 -3.56 -0.47 7.32
N MET A 25 -2.42 -0.60 6.64
CA MET A 25 -2.29 -0.55 5.18
C MET A 25 -2.27 -1.95 4.52
N THR A 26 -2.27 -3.02 5.31
CA THR A 26 -2.27 -4.41 4.82
C THR A 26 -3.67 -4.82 4.42
N ASP A 27 -3.81 -5.68 3.40
CA ASP A 27 -5.12 -6.18 2.94
C ASP A 27 -5.95 -6.75 4.10
N PRO A 28 -7.11 -6.14 4.42
CA PRO A 28 -7.92 -6.56 5.56
C PRO A 28 -8.47 -7.99 5.40
N ASN A 29 -8.58 -8.51 4.16
CA ASN A 29 -9.04 -9.87 3.91
C ASN A 29 -7.97 -10.93 4.21
N ASN A 30 -6.70 -10.54 4.27
CA ASN A 30 -5.56 -11.44 4.43
C ASN A 30 -4.70 -11.14 5.67
N VAL A 31 -4.92 -10.01 6.35
CA VAL A 31 -4.11 -9.57 7.50
C VAL A 31 -4.01 -10.61 8.62
N ALA A 32 -5.06 -11.38 8.88
CA ALA A 32 -5.04 -12.42 9.91
C ALA A 32 -4.11 -13.59 9.55
N ALA A 33 -4.01 -13.93 8.26
CA ALA A 33 -3.07 -14.93 7.77
C ALA A 33 -1.64 -14.37 7.76
N LEU A 34 -1.47 -13.15 7.25
CA LEU A 34 -0.18 -12.47 7.15
C LEU A 34 0.48 -12.22 8.52
N LYS A 35 -0.31 -11.92 9.56
CA LYS A 35 0.18 -11.79 10.95
C LYS A 35 0.78 -13.08 11.53
N ARG A 36 0.50 -14.24 10.95
CA ARG A 36 1.07 -15.54 11.38
C ARG A 36 2.41 -15.85 10.71
N ASP A 37 2.75 -15.12 9.65
CA ASP A 37 4.01 -15.30 8.95
C ASP A 37 5.10 -14.43 9.60
N PRO A 38 6.14 -15.03 10.21
CA PRO A 38 7.19 -14.27 10.88
C PRO A 38 8.02 -13.40 9.93
N GLY A 39 8.15 -13.80 8.66
CA GLY A 39 8.81 -13.01 7.62
C GLY A 39 8.01 -11.74 7.34
N VAL A 40 6.71 -11.86 7.13
CA VAL A 40 5.82 -10.70 6.89
C VAL A 40 5.80 -9.75 8.09
N VAL A 41 5.76 -10.27 9.32
CA VAL A 41 5.83 -9.44 10.54
C VAL A 41 7.13 -8.63 10.57
N LYS A 42 8.27 -9.25 10.21
CA LYS A 42 9.56 -8.54 10.12
C LYS A 42 9.51 -7.44 9.05
N VAL A 43 8.97 -7.73 7.87
CA VAL A 43 8.86 -6.77 6.77
C VAL A 43 8.02 -5.56 7.15
N ILE A 44 6.83 -5.76 7.72
CA ILE A 44 5.96 -4.66 8.16
C ILE A 44 6.65 -3.79 9.22
N ARG A 45 7.34 -4.42 10.18
CA ARG A 45 8.10 -3.69 11.20
C ARG A 45 9.23 -2.88 10.56
N ASP A 46 10.02 -3.50 9.69
CA ASP A 46 11.18 -2.88 9.07
C ASP A 46 10.76 -1.74 8.13
N MET A 47 9.65 -1.89 7.38
CA MET A 47 9.03 -0.84 6.57
C MET A 47 8.78 0.41 7.42
N TRP A 48 8.05 0.28 8.53
CA TRP A 48 7.73 1.45 9.37
C TRP A 48 8.95 2.05 10.07
N ALA A 49 9.93 1.22 10.43
CA ALA A 49 11.16 1.69 11.05
C ALA A 49 12.08 2.45 10.09
N LEU A 50 12.01 2.14 8.79
CA LEU A 50 12.88 2.67 7.74
C LEU A 50 12.18 3.69 6.84
N ASP A 51 10.87 3.88 6.99
CA ASP A 51 10.13 4.92 6.29
C ASP A 51 10.59 6.32 6.77
N PRO A 52 11.21 7.15 5.90
CA PRO A 52 11.68 8.48 6.29
C PRO A 52 10.54 9.50 6.47
N GLN A 53 9.34 9.19 5.97
CA GLN A 53 8.18 10.09 5.93
C GLN A 53 6.86 9.30 6.09
N PRO A 54 6.61 8.65 7.24
CA PRO A 54 5.44 7.79 7.44
C PRO A 54 4.12 8.54 7.31
N ALA A 55 4.09 9.84 7.59
CA ALA A 55 2.91 10.69 7.38
C ALA A 55 2.48 10.76 5.90
N VAL A 56 3.41 10.63 4.94
CA VAL A 56 3.10 10.61 3.51
C VAL A 56 2.47 9.28 3.13
N SER A 57 3.03 8.16 3.58
CA SER A 57 2.47 6.82 3.38
C SER A 57 1.05 6.71 3.93
N LEU A 58 0.83 7.24 5.14
CA LEU A 58 -0.48 7.28 5.78
C LEU A 58 -1.47 8.21 5.05
N ARG A 59 -1.00 9.31 4.45
CA ARG A 59 -1.86 10.18 3.63
C ARG A 59 -2.33 9.48 2.36
N TRP A 60 -1.45 8.76 1.66
CA TRP A 60 -1.84 7.98 0.48
C TRP A 60 -2.87 6.90 0.85
N TRP A 61 -2.67 6.24 2.00
CA TRP A 61 -3.67 5.30 2.52
C TRP A 61 -5.00 5.99 2.83
N ALA A 62 -4.97 7.18 3.44
CA ALA A 62 -6.18 7.95 3.71
C ALA A 62 -6.95 8.27 2.43
N ASP A 63 -6.27 8.61 1.33
CA ASP A 63 -6.87 8.89 0.02
C ASP A 63 -7.61 7.67 -0.53
N ILE A 64 -6.98 6.48 -0.46
CA ILE A 64 -7.60 5.21 -0.87
C ILE A 64 -8.83 4.90 -0.02
N GLN A 65 -8.70 5.01 1.29
CA GLN A 65 -9.80 4.81 2.23
C GLN A 65 -10.96 5.78 1.99
N ALA A 66 -10.66 7.03 1.62
CA ALA A 66 -11.65 8.02 1.23
C ALA A 66 -12.40 7.58 -0.03
N ALA A 67 -11.65 7.16 -1.05
CA ALA A 67 -12.20 6.70 -2.32
C ALA A 67 -13.07 5.45 -2.14
N GLU A 68 -12.64 4.51 -1.28
CA GLU A 68 -13.40 3.29 -0.98
C GLU A 68 -14.75 3.65 -0.34
N ARG A 69 -14.75 4.53 0.66
CA ARG A 69 -16.01 4.99 1.31
C ARG A 69 -16.96 5.72 0.36
N ARG A 70 -16.44 6.41 -0.65
CA ARG A 70 -17.27 7.06 -1.69
C ARG A 70 -17.73 6.11 -2.79
N GLY A 71 -17.23 4.87 -2.79
CA GLY A 71 -17.45 3.89 -3.86
C GLY A 71 -16.71 4.24 -5.16
N ASP A 72 -15.69 5.09 -5.10
CA ASP A 72 -14.85 5.44 -6.26
C ASP A 72 -13.81 4.34 -6.55
N VAL A 73 -13.54 3.46 -5.58
CA VAL A 73 -12.71 2.25 -5.74
C VAL A 73 -13.38 1.06 -5.07
N ARG A 74 -13.01 -0.14 -5.50
CA ARG A 74 -13.41 -1.43 -4.92
C ARG A 74 -12.22 -2.38 -4.91
N TYR A 75 -12.28 -3.46 -4.14
CA TYR A 75 -11.29 -4.53 -4.27
C TYR A 75 -11.31 -5.12 -5.69
N ALA A 76 -10.12 -5.25 -6.28
CA ALA A 76 -9.96 -5.85 -7.60
C ALA A 76 -10.36 -7.33 -7.54
N ARG A 77 -10.99 -7.78 -8.63
CA ARG A 77 -11.44 -9.17 -8.80
C ARG A 77 -10.85 -9.77 -10.05
N GLY A 78 -10.31 -10.98 -9.91
CA GLY A 78 -9.85 -11.79 -11.03
C GLY A 78 -10.97 -12.61 -11.68
N PRO A 79 -10.62 -13.52 -12.60
CA PRO A 79 -11.55 -14.45 -13.22
C PRO A 79 -12.40 -15.21 -12.20
N GLY A 80 -13.70 -15.36 -12.47
CA GLY A 80 -14.64 -16.01 -11.55
C GLY A 80 -15.04 -15.16 -10.34
N GLY A 81 -14.72 -13.86 -10.33
CA GLY A 81 -15.16 -12.92 -9.30
C GLY A 81 -14.43 -13.03 -7.97
N ARG A 82 -13.36 -13.82 -7.89
CA ARG A 82 -12.52 -13.94 -6.69
C ARG A 82 -11.68 -12.68 -6.51
N LEU A 83 -11.41 -12.28 -5.27
CA LEU A 83 -10.49 -11.19 -4.97
C LEU A 83 -9.10 -11.52 -5.51
N VAL A 84 -8.40 -10.53 -6.06
CA VAL A 84 -6.99 -10.70 -6.45
C VAL A 84 -6.12 -10.87 -5.20
N GLY A 85 -6.45 -10.16 -4.11
CA GLY A 85 -5.75 -10.23 -2.83
C GLY A 85 -4.83 -9.03 -2.61
N TYR A 86 -3.67 -9.29 -2.02
CA TYR A 86 -2.65 -8.28 -1.71
C TYR A 86 -1.54 -8.24 -2.77
N TYR A 87 -0.89 -7.09 -2.85
CA TYR A 87 0.35 -6.94 -3.60
C TYR A 87 1.51 -7.66 -2.90
N PHE A 88 2.44 -8.24 -3.67
CA PHE A 88 3.46 -9.13 -3.15
C PHE A 88 4.49 -8.46 -2.24
N CYS A 89 4.68 -7.13 -2.34
CA CYS A 89 5.62 -6.37 -1.50
C CYS A 89 4.91 -5.56 -0.40
N ALA A 90 5.69 -5.05 0.56
CA ALA A 90 5.23 -4.22 1.66
C ALA A 90 4.37 -3.02 1.18
N PRO A 91 3.25 -2.69 1.87
CA PRO A 91 2.75 -3.26 3.12
C PRO A 91 1.82 -4.49 2.93
N TYR A 92 1.90 -5.16 1.78
CA TYR A 92 0.91 -6.14 1.35
C TYR A 92 -0.49 -5.53 1.26
N ALA A 93 -0.56 -4.33 0.67
CA ALA A 93 -1.81 -3.61 0.46
C ALA A 93 -2.72 -4.37 -0.49
N ALA A 94 -4.03 -4.30 -0.24
CA ALA A 94 -5.02 -4.88 -1.13
C ALA A 94 -4.92 -4.23 -2.52
N ILE A 95 -5.18 -5.03 -3.55
CA ILE A 95 -5.27 -4.52 -4.92
C ILE A 95 -6.70 -4.02 -5.13
N TYR A 96 -6.80 -2.78 -5.58
CA TYR A 96 -8.04 -2.09 -5.85
C TYR A 96 -8.25 -1.91 -7.35
N GLU A 97 -9.50 -1.74 -7.75
CA GLU A 97 -9.91 -1.30 -9.08
C GLU A 97 -10.64 0.04 -8.92
N ALA A 98 -10.26 1.02 -9.73
CA ALA A 98 -10.93 2.31 -9.76
C ALA A 98 -12.28 2.22 -10.49
N VAL A 99 -13.36 2.53 -9.80
CA VAL A 99 -14.71 2.64 -10.39
C VAL A 99 -14.88 4.00 -11.09
N ARG A 100 -14.27 5.04 -10.54
CA ARG A 100 -14.19 6.39 -11.13
C ARG A 100 -12.73 6.85 -11.14
N PRO A 101 -12.36 7.85 -11.98
CA PRO A 101 -11.03 8.42 -11.91
C PRO A 101 -10.76 8.99 -10.51
N ILE A 102 -9.60 8.66 -9.95
CA ILE A 102 -9.15 9.16 -8.66
C ILE A 102 -7.68 9.58 -8.74
N VAL A 103 -7.21 10.26 -7.70
CA VAL A 103 -5.79 10.57 -7.50
C VAL A 103 -5.39 10.05 -6.13
N VAL A 104 -4.26 9.35 -6.06
CA VAL A 104 -3.62 8.93 -4.82
C VAL A 104 -2.22 9.52 -4.82
N GLY A 105 -1.92 10.38 -3.85
CA GLY A 105 -0.70 11.19 -3.91
C GLY A 105 -0.70 12.11 -5.13
N ASP A 106 0.26 11.92 -6.03
CA ASP A 106 0.39 12.60 -7.32
C ASP A 106 -0.01 11.71 -8.51
N THR A 107 -0.40 10.45 -8.26
CA THR A 107 -0.69 9.47 -9.30
C THR A 107 -2.17 9.48 -9.64
N ALA A 108 -2.48 9.81 -10.90
CA ALA A 108 -3.83 9.73 -11.45
C ALA A 108 -4.15 8.31 -11.90
N ILE A 109 -5.26 7.75 -11.40
CA ILE A 109 -5.73 6.40 -11.72
C ILE A 109 -7.01 6.51 -12.52
N ARG A 110 -7.06 5.88 -13.69
CA ARG A 110 -8.23 5.91 -14.58
C ARG A 110 -9.29 4.91 -14.11
N ALA A 111 -10.55 5.19 -14.44
CA ALA A 111 -11.61 4.20 -14.23
C ALA A 111 -11.30 2.88 -14.96
N GLY A 112 -11.56 1.74 -14.30
CA GLY A 112 -11.24 0.39 -14.74
C GLY A 112 -9.78 -0.05 -14.49
N GLN A 113 -8.89 0.87 -14.09
CA GLN A 113 -7.49 0.53 -13.83
C GLN A 113 -7.35 -0.09 -12.44
N SER A 114 -6.61 -1.20 -12.37
CA SER A 114 -6.21 -1.79 -11.09
C SER A 114 -4.96 -1.10 -10.57
N PHE A 115 -4.87 -0.96 -9.24
CA PHE A 115 -3.76 -0.32 -8.57
C PHE A 115 -3.61 -0.80 -7.12
N THR A 116 -2.45 -0.51 -6.52
CA THR A 116 -2.15 -0.68 -5.10
C THR A 116 -1.10 0.35 -4.68
N ILE A 117 -0.67 0.30 -3.43
CA ILE A 117 0.47 1.08 -2.93
C ILE A 117 1.58 0.17 -2.47
N GLU A 118 2.80 0.56 -2.79
CA GLU A 118 4.03 -0.06 -2.32
C GLU A 118 4.77 0.93 -1.41
N CYS A 119 5.20 0.44 -0.26
CA CYS A 119 6.04 1.15 0.69
C CYS A 119 7.12 0.17 1.12
N ALA A 120 8.24 0.13 0.40
CA ALA A 120 9.23 -0.92 0.56
C ALA A 120 10.57 -0.35 1.05
N PRO A 121 11.17 -0.94 2.11
CA PRO A 121 12.49 -0.57 2.59
C PRO A 121 13.62 -1.32 1.85
N GLU A 122 13.34 -1.99 0.72
CA GLU A 122 14.33 -2.79 -0.01
C GLU A 122 15.59 -1.99 -0.34
N GLY A 123 16.76 -2.57 -0.06
CA GLY A 123 18.06 -1.93 -0.24
C GLY A 123 18.36 -0.70 0.65
N THR A 124 17.45 -0.26 1.52
CA THR A 124 17.63 1.00 2.29
C THR A 124 18.82 0.96 3.24
N ARG A 125 19.15 -0.21 3.81
CA ARG A 125 20.32 -0.34 4.71
C ARG A 125 21.65 -0.39 3.97
N VAL A 126 21.61 -0.61 2.65
CA VAL A 126 22.79 -0.58 1.77
C VAL A 126 22.81 0.68 0.88
N GLY A 127 21.96 1.67 1.17
CA GLY A 127 22.02 3.02 0.60
C GLY A 127 20.99 3.35 -0.47
N TYR A 128 20.04 2.46 -0.78
CA TYR A 128 18.96 2.74 -1.71
C TYR A 128 17.84 3.58 -1.06
N PRO A 129 17.10 4.38 -1.84
CA PRO A 129 15.98 5.14 -1.29
C PRO A 129 14.83 4.22 -0.87
N PHE A 130 14.10 4.64 0.17
CA PHE A 130 12.83 4.00 0.54
C PHE A 130 11.85 4.16 -0.62
N LYS A 131 11.34 3.04 -1.14
CA LYS A 131 10.38 3.06 -2.25
C LYS A 131 8.99 3.37 -1.73
N ARG A 132 8.35 4.35 -2.36
CA ARG A 132 6.96 4.71 -2.11
C ARG A 132 6.29 5.01 -3.44
N GLU A 133 5.40 4.14 -3.88
CA GLU A 133 4.82 4.23 -5.22
C GLU A 133 3.36 3.75 -5.26
N VAL A 134 2.56 4.37 -6.13
CA VAL A 134 1.26 3.82 -6.53
C VAL A 134 1.50 2.92 -7.73
N VAL A 135 1.46 1.62 -7.51
CA VAL A 135 1.69 0.63 -8.57
C VAL A 135 0.39 0.41 -9.31
N THR A 136 0.44 0.43 -10.64
CA THR A 136 -0.72 0.13 -11.50
C THR A 136 -0.37 -0.94 -12.51
N GLY A 137 -1.35 -1.75 -12.90
CA GLY A 137 -1.12 -2.80 -13.89
C GLY A 137 -2.15 -3.92 -13.81
N ASP A 138 -1.88 -4.98 -14.56
CA ASP A 138 -2.65 -6.21 -14.52
C ASP A 138 -2.14 -7.11 -13.40
N PHE A 139 -2.85 -7.11 -12.29
CA PHE A 139 -2.46 -7.90 -11.13
C PHE A 139 -3.04 -9.31 -11.19
N GLN A 140 -2.23 -10.27 -10.75
CA GLN A 140 -2.64 -11.64 -10.50
C GLN A 140 -2.34 -11.99 -9.05
N ALA A 141 -2.98 -13.04 -8.53
CA ALA A 141 -2.62 -13.57 -7.23
C ALA A 141 -1.14 -14.00 -7.26
N ALA A 142 -0.32 -13.37 -6.43
CA ALA A 142 1.12 -13.58 -6.39
C ALA A 142 1.54 -14.39 -5.16
N ALA A 143 2.71 -15.02 -5.25
CA ALA A 143 3.43 -15.51 -4.07
C ALA A 143 4.01 -14.32 -3.30
N LEU A 144 4.21 -14.48 -1.98
CA LEU A 144 4.79 -13.45 -1.12
C LEU A 144 6.22 -13.11 -1.52
N ASP A 145 6.56 -11.82 -1.48
CA ASP A 145 7.93 -11.33 -1.47
C ASP A 145 8.21 -10.69 -0.10
N TYR A 146 9.43 -10.84 0.39
CA TYR A 146 9.87 -10.34 1.69
C TYR A 146 10.73 -9.08 1.60
N CYS A 147 10.87 -8.46 0.42
CA CYS A 147 11.49 -7.14 0.17
C CYS A 147 12.64 -6.84 1.15
N ASP A 148 13.79 -7.47 0.92
CA ASP A 148 14.90 -7.52 1.87
C ASP A 148 15.62 -6.16 1.96
N PRO A 149 15.58 -5.46 3.11
CA PRO A 149 16.26 -4.17 3.26
C PRO A 149 17.79 -4.26 3.17
N ASP A 150 18.35 -5.47 3.31
CA ASP A 150 19.77 -5.75 3.28
C ASP A 150 20.26 -6.24 1.90
N ALA A 151 19.35 -6.44 0.94
CA ALA A 151 19.66 -6.80 -0.44
C ALA A 151 19.36 -5.62 -1.40
N PRO A 152 20.13 -5.44 -2.48
CA PRO A 152 19.75 -4.49 -3.53
C PRO A 152 18.45 -4.95 -4.20
N PRO A 153 17.61 -4.01 -4.67
CA PRO A 153 16.40 -4.38 -5.39
C PRO A 153 16.75 -5.18 -6.65
N PRO A 154 15.95 -6.21 -7.01
CA PRO A 154 16.16 -6.93 -8.26
C PRO A 154 16.15 -5.92 -9.40
N HIS A 155 17.20 -5.96 -10.23
CA HIS A 155 17.24 -5.17 -11.44
C HIS A 155 16.22 -5.75 -12.42
N ASP A 156 15.22 -4.95 -12.81
CA ASP A 156 14.46 -5.23 -14.02
C ASP A 156 15.46 -5.12 -15.20
N GLU A 157 15.84 -6.27 -15.79
CA GLU A 157 16.60 -6.32 -17.06
C GLU A 157 15.79 -5.78 -18.24
#